data_AF-A0AAX3LUZ9-F1
#
_entry.id   AF-A0AAX3LUZ9-F1
#
_cell.length_a   1.000
_cell.length_b   1.000
_cell.length_c   1.000
_cell.angle_alpha   90.00
_cell.angle_beta   90.00
_cell.angle_gamma   90.00
#
_symmetry.space_group_name_H-M   'P 1'
#
loop_
_entity.id
_entity.type
_entity.pdbx_description
1 polymer ?
#
loop_
_entity_poly.entity_id
_entity_poly.type
_entity_poly.pdbx_seq_one_letter_code
_entity_poly.pdbx_strand_id
1 'polypeptide(L)'
;MNQFVAPNLWVTARNVERLQFEDGYLAFDTDGNAGTTYRLYQAAFDRAPDPEGLGFWVRHFDTGMVTHQEMAGHFIRSEEFETKYGGAASVDNDAFLTLLYNNILDRDPDQPGFDFWQDQQENGLSRSEMLQYFSESQENIAKVAAAVDDGIWYV
;
A
#
# COMPACT_ATOMS: atom_id res chain seq x y z
N MET A 1 26.55 48.75 -9.00
CA MET A 1 26.76 47.29 -9.11
C MET A 1 25.37 46.69 -9.18
N ASN A 2 24.89 46.34 -10.38
CA ASN A 2 23.53 45.82 -10.54
C ASN A 2 23.51 44.37 -10.04
N GLN A 3 22.80 44.12 -8.94
CA GLN A 3 22.45 42.78 -8.52
C GLN A 3 21.41 42.26 -9.50
N PHE A 4 21.81 41.34 -10.38
CA PHE A 4 20.87 40.49 -11.11
C PHE A 4 20.23 39.55 -10.10
N VAL A 5 19.08 39.94 -9.56
CA VAL A 5 18.19 39.01 -8.86
C VAL A 5 17.50 38.22 -9.96
N ALA A 6 17.78 36.91 -10.05
CA ALA A 6 17.06 36.05 -11.00
C ALA A 6 15.55 36.17 -10.71
N PRO A 7 14.69 36.36 -11.72
CA PRO A 7 13.25 36.40 -11.49
C PRO A 7 12.81 35.05 -10.91
N ASN A 8 11.97 35.07 -9.88
CA ASN A 8 11.33 33.87 -9.34
C ASN A 8 10.58 33.15 -10.48
N LEU A 9 11.18 32.08 -11.00
CA LEU A 9 10.61 31.23 -12.03
C LEU A 9 9.69 30.23 -11.34
N TRP A 10 8.41 30.58 -11.26
CA TRP A 10 7.37 29.66 -10.81
C TRP A 10 6.98 28.73 -11.96
N VAL A 11 6.93 27.44 -11.69
CA VAL A 11 6.28 26.45 -12.55
C VAL A 11 5.00 26.02 -11.85
N THR A 12 3.85 26.24 -12.48
CA THR A 12 2.55 25.78 -11.97
C THR A 12 2.12 24.58 -12.78
N ALA A 13 1.95 23.45 -12.11
CA ALA A 13 1.38 22.24 -12.70
C ALA A 13 -0.01 21.98 -12.08
N ARG A 14 -0.93 21.41 -12.86
CA ARG A 14 -2.31 21.11 -12.43
C ARG A 14 -2.69 19.74 -12.97
N ASN A 15 -3.47 18.98 -12.20
CA ASN A 15 -3.91 17.63 -12.56
C ASN A 15 -2.72 16.72 -12.93
N VAL A 16 -1.69 16.73 -12.08
CA VAL A 16 -0.48 15.95 -12.28
C VAL A 16 -0.58 14.67 -11.46
N GLU A 17 -0.36 13.51 -12.09
CA GLU A 17 -0.20 12.23 -11.40
C GLU A 17 1.26 11.96 -11.04
N ARG A 18 2.21 12.44 -11.85
CA ARG A 18 3.64 12.21 -11.65
C ARG A 18 4.50 13.42 -12.01
N LEU A 19 5.46 13.73 -11.16
CA LEU A 19 6.63 14.54 -11.50
C LEU A 19 7.87 13.64 -11.56
N GLN A 20 8.66 13.79 -12.63
CA GLN A 20 9.93 13.09 -12.80
C GLN A 20 11.09 14.06 -12.54
N PHE A 21 12.05 13.59 -11.77
CA PHE A 21 13.32 14.25 -11.46
C PHE A 21 14.48 13.41 -12.01
N GLU A 22 15.71 13.91 -11.90
CA GLU A 22 16.90 13.14 -12.31
C GLU A 22 17.13 11.91 -11.42
N ASP A 23 16.68 11.96 -10.17
CA ASP A 23 16.93 10.98 -9.12
C ASP A 23 15.68 10.20 -8.68
N GLY A 24 14.53 10.42 -9.29
CA GLY A 24 13.33 9.66 -8.99
C GLY A 24 12.03 10.31 -9.46
N TYR A 25 10.94 9.87 -8.85
CA TYR A 25 9.60 10.30 -9.20
C TYR A 25 8.82 10.67 -7.94
N LEU A 26 8.01 11.72 -8.04
CA LEU A 26 7.00 12.06 -7.05
C LEU A 26 5.62 11.77 -7.64
N ALA A 27 4.91 10.86 -6.99
CA ALA A 27 3.57 10.43 -7.36
C ALA A 27 2.50 11.16 -6.56
N PHE A 28 1.44 11.62 -7.23
CA PHE A 28 0.29 12.31 -6.63
C PHE A 28 -1.01 11.51 -6.79
N ASP A 29 -0.96 10.34 -7.44
CA ASP A 29 -2.06 9.38 -7.51
C ASP A 29 -2.20 8.60 -6.19
N THR A 30 -2.46 9.32 -5.08
CA THR A 30 -2.63 8.76 -3.73
C THR A 30 -3.88 7.88 -3.60
N ASP A 31 -4.83 8.02 -4.51
CA ASP A 31 -5.99 7.13 -4.65
C ASP A 31 -5.79 6.09 -5.78
N GLY A 32 -4.70 6.19 -6.53
CA GLY A 32 -4.36 5.33 -7.68
C GLY A 32 -3.35 4.24 -7.35
N ASN A 33 -2.53 3.88 -8.34
CA ASN A 33 -1.56 2.79 -8.22
C ASN A 33 -0.52 3.08 -7.15
N ALA A 34 0.02 4.31 -7.09
CA ALA A 34 1.03 4.66 -6.09
C ALA A 34 0.48 4.57 -4.66
N GLY A 35 -0.72 5.13 -4.44
CA GLY A 35 -1.38 5.07 -3.14
C GLY A 35 -1.75 3.65 -2.71
N THR A 36 -2.32 2.86 -3.61
CA THR A 36 -2.68 1.45 -3.34
C THR A 36 -1.44 0.62 -3.04
N THR A 37 -0.35 0.84 -3.78
CA THR A 37 0.94 0.18 -3.53
C THR A 37 1.47 0.52 -2.13
N TYR A 38 1.44 1.80 -1.74
CA TYR A 38 1.86 2.23 -0.40
C TYR A 38 1.02 1.56 0.69
N ARG A 39 -0.31 1.59 0.55
CA ARG A 39 -1.23 0.98 1.52
C ARG A 39 -1.04 -0.53 1.64
N LEU A 40 -0.78 -1.23 0.53
CA LEU A 40 -0.46 -2.65 0.56
C LEU A 40 0.86 -2.95 1.29
N TYR A 41 1.90 -2.13 1.11
CA TYR A 41 3.15 -2.26 1.87
C TYR A 41 2.93 -2.04 3.37
N GLN A 42 2.23 -0.96 3.73
CA GLN A 42 1.90 -0.69 5.13
C GLN A 42 1.07 -1.82 5.72
N ALA A 43 0.08 -2.33 4.98
CA ALA A 43 -0.79 -3.38 5.46
C ALA A 43 -0.05 -4.72 5.63
N ALA A 44 0.84 -5.04 4.69
CA ALA A 44 1.54 -6.31 4.67
C ALA A 44 2.76 -6.34 5.59
N PHE A 45 3.40 -5.21 5.89
CA PHE A 45 4.66 -5.19 6.62
C PHE A 45 4.67 -4.24 7.80
N ASP A 46 3.60 -3.45 7.99
CA ASP A 46 3.48 -2.47 9.07
C ASP A 46 4.71 -1.53 9.10
N ARG A 47 4.99 -0.98 7.92
CA ARG A 47 6.02 0.04 7.65
C ARG A 47 5.73 0.77 6.35
N ALA A 48 6.34 1.94 6.17
CA ALA A 48 6.38 2.58 4.86
C ALA A 48 7.18 1.71 3.86
N PRO A 49 6.81 1.74 2.56
CA PRO A 49 7.60 1.12 1.51
C PRO A 49 8.97 1.80 1.38
N ASP A 50 9.96 1.03 0.96
CA ASP A 50 11.19 1.59 0.43
C ASP A 50 10.96 2.15 -0.99
N PRO A 51 11.68 3.22 -1.40
CA PRO A 51 11.48 3.87 -2.70
C PRO A 51 11.66 2.92 -3.89
N GLU A 52 12.65 2.02 -3.84
CA GLU A 52 12.96 1.07 -4.92
C GLU A 52 11.84 0.03 -5.09
N GLY A 53 11.39 -0.58 -4.00
CA GLY A 53 10.32 -1.55 -3.97
C GLY A 53 9.00 -0.95 -4.41
N LEU A 54 8.66 0.25 -3.92
CA LEU A 54 7.49 1.00 -4.38
C LEU A 54 7.54 1.23 -5.89
N GLY A 55 8.67 1.73 -6.40
CA GLY A 55 8.86 2.00 -7.82
C GLY A 55 8.76 0.75 -8.68
N PHE A 56 9.29 -0.38 -8.20
CA PHE A 56 9.13 -1.68 -8.87
C PHE A 56 7.65 -2.01 -9.10
N TRP A 57 6.82 -1.99 -8.05
CA TRP A 57 5.41 -2.36 -8.18
C TRP A 57 4.59 -1.35 -8.98
N VAL A 58 4.78 -0.06 -8.71
CA VAL A 58 4.07 1.00 -9.43
C VAL A 58 4.29 0.91 -10.94
N ARG A 59 5.53 0.67 -11.41
CA ARG A 59 5.81 0.43 -12.84
C ARG A 59 5.06 -0.77 -13.41
N HIS A 60 4.93 -1.86 -12.65
CA HIS A 60 4.18 -3.04 -13.10
C HIS A 60 2.67 -2.78 -13.15
N PHE A 61 2.13 -1.97 -12.24
CA PHE A 61 0.72 -1.57 -12.28
C PHE A 61 0.42 -0.63 -13.43
N ASP A 62 1.27 0.36 -13.69
CA ASP A 62 1.08 1.33 -14.78
C ASP A 62 1.13 0.66 -16.17
N THR A 63 1.80 -0.48 -16.27
CA THR A 63 1.87 -1.29 -17.50
C THR A 63 0.80 -2.40 -17.56
N GLY A 64 0.01 -2.59 -16.49
CA GLY A 64 -0.98 -3.65 -16.37
C GLY A 64 -0.40 -5.06 -16.33
N MET A 65 0.91 -5.20 -16.04
CA MET A 65 1.58 -6.49 -15.96
C MET A 65 1.20 -7.32 -14.73
N VAL A 66 0.78 -6.64 -13.67
CA VAL A 66 0.44 -7.24 -12.38
C VAL A 66 -0.81 -6.57 -11.83
N THR A 67 -1.61 -7.30 -11.06
CA THR A 67 -2.76 -6.81 -10.30
C THR A 67 -2.41 -6.59 -8.83
N HIS A 68 -3.12 -5.69 -8.15
CA HIS A 68 -2.93 -5.47 -6.70
C HIS A 68 -3.11 -6.75 -5.87
N GLN A 69 -4.00 -7.66 -6.31
CA GLN A 69 -4.16 -8.98 -5.69
C GLN A 69 -2.89 -9.84 -5.81
N GLU A 70 -2.26 -9.85 -6.98
CA GLU A 70 -1.02 -10.62 -7.20
C GLU A 70 0.12 -10.08 -6.34
N MET A 71 0.27 -8.76 -6.22
CA MET A 71 1.22 -8.13 -5.29
C MET A 71 0.95 -8.54 -3.83
N ALA A 72 -0.31 -8.48 -3.38
CA ALA A 72 -0.69 -8.93 -2.05
C ALA A 72 -0.31 -10.42 -1.83
N GLY A 73 -0.51 -11.26 -2.85
CA GLY A 73 -0.06 -12.65 -2.84
C GLY A 73 1.47 -12.80 -2.76
N HIS A 74 2.23 -11.96 -3.46
CA HIS A 74 3.69 -11.94 -3.36
C HIS A 74 4.16 -11.55 -1.96
N PHE A 75 3.50 -10.58 -1.32
CA PHE A 75 3.84 -10.16 0.04
C PHE A 75 3.56 -11.25 1.06
N ILE A 76 2.38 -11.86 1.03
CA ILE A 76 2.02 -12.95 1.97
C ILE A 76 3.02 -14.12 1.89
N ARG A 77 3.60 -14.38 0.70
CA ARG A 77 4.60 -15.44 0.47
C ARG A 77 6.05 -14.96 0.62
N SER A 78 6.28 -13.70 0.99
CA SER A 78 7.63 -13.15 1.12
C SER A 78 8.26 -13.56 2.44
N GLU A 79 9.59 -13.72 2.45
CA GLU A 79 10.36 -14.01 3.67
C GLU A 79 10.11 -12.95 4.76
N GLU A 80 9.90 -11.69 4.39
CA GLU A 80 9.58 -10.61 5.34
C GLU A 80 8.26 -10.87 6.07
N PHE A 81 7.20 -11.22 5.33
CA PHE A 81 5.90 -11.55 5.92
C PHE A 81 6.00 -12.81 6.79
N GLU A 82 6.67 -13.85 6.29
CA GLU A 82 6.86 -15.10 7.03
C GLU A 82 7.66 -14.88 8.32
N THR A 83 8.68 -14.01 8.28
CA THR A 83 9.50 -13.68 9.45
C THR A 83 8.71 -12.86 10.46
N LYS A 84 7.89 -11.91 9.99
CA LYS A 84 7.12 -11.02 10.88
C LYS A 84 5.92 -11.72 11.51
N TYR A 85 5.28 -12.64 10.79
CA TYR A 85 3.95 -13.16 11.14
C TYR A 85 3.84 -14.68 11.17
N GLY A 86 4.89 -15.40 10.77
CA GLY A 86 4.84 -16.83 10.51
C GLY A 86 4.45 -17.13 9.07
N GLY A 87 4.79 -18.34 8.60
CA GLY A 87 4.50 -18.77 7.24
C GLY A 87 3.01 -18.72 6.94
N ALA A 88 2.61 -18.24 5.76
CA ALA A 88 1.20 -18.18 5.35
C ALA A 88 0.50 -19.55 5.40
N ALA A 89 1.24 -20.65 5.29
CA ALA A 89 0.72 -22.01 5.43
C ALA A 89 0.60 -22.50 6.89
N SER A 90 1.24 -21.81 7.84
CA SER A 90 1.33 -22.23 9.25
C SER A 90 0.33 -21.51 10.18
N VAL A 91 -0.16 -20.34 9.77
CA VAL A 91 -1.19 -19.59 10.47
C VAL A 91 -2.56 -20.06 9.98
N ASP A 92 -3.45 -20.47 10.88
CA ASP A 92 -4.84 -20.79 10.51
C ASP A 92 -5.62 -19.53 10.07
N ASN A 93 -6.83 -19.70 9.55
CA ASN A 93 -7.59 -18.58 8.99
C ASN A 93 -7.99 -17.55 10.07
N ASP A 94 -8.36 -18.01 11.25
CA ASP A 94 -8.80 -17.17 12.37
C ASP A 94 -7.65 -16.30 12.89
N ALA A 95 -6.47 -16.91 13.06
CA ALA A 95 -5.26 -16.21 13.45
C ALA A 95 -4.80 -15.24 12.34
N PHE A 96 -4.91 -15.62 11.07
CA PHE A 96 -4.59 -14.73 9.96
C PHE A 96 -5.53 -13.51 9.91
N LEU A 97 -6.83 -13.71 10.10
CA LEU A 97 -7.81 -12.64 10.15
C LEU A 97 -7.56 -11.70 11.34
N THR A 98 -7.35 -12.26 12.52
CA THR A 98 -7.01 -11.49 13.73
C THR A 98 -5.73 -10.67 13.53
N LEU A 99 -4.76 -11.23 12.81
CA LEU A 99 -3.52 -10.55 12.46
C LEU A 99 -3.74 -9.36 11.53
N LEU A 100 -4.59 -9.49 10.50
CA LEU A 100 -4.92 -8.37 9.60
C LEU A 100 -5.60 -7.23 10.37
N TYR A 101 -6.55 -7.55 11.25
CA TYR A 101 -7.20 -6.56 12.11
C TYR A 101 -6.20 -5.83 13.00
N ASN A 102 -5.34 -6.56 13.70
CA ASN A 102 -4.40 -5.95 14.62
C ASN A 102 -3.30 -5.14 13.92
N ASN A 103 -2.73 -5.62 12.82
CA ASN A 103 -1.63 -4.94 12.16
C ASN A 103 -2.06 -3.79 11.25
N ILE A 104 -3.22 -3.93 10.60
CA ILE A 104 -3.69 -2.94 9.61
C ILE A 104 -4.63 -1.94 10.29
N LEU A 105 -5.51 -2.45 11.16
CA LEU A 105 -6.57 -1.67 11.80
C LEU A 105 -6.27 -1.31 13.26
N ASP A 106 -5.15 -1.76 13.84
CA ASP A 106 -4.74 -1.44 15.22
C ASP A 106 -5.83 -1.75 16.27
N ARG A 107 -6.62 -2.79 16.00
CA ARG A 107 -7.71 -3.23 16.89
C ARG A 107 -8.02 -4.70 16.67
N ASP A 108 -8.58 -5.33 17.69
CA ASP A 108 -9.16 -6.66 17.56
C ASP A 108 -10.41 -6.62 16.66
N PRO A 109 -10.73 -7.73 15.96
CA PRO A 109 -11.98 -7.85 15.24
C PRO A 109 -13.17 -7.80 16.20
N ASP A 110 -14.21 -7.05 15.83
CA ASP A 110 -15.52 -7.24 16.41
C ASP A 110 -16.16 -8.53 15.87
N GLN A 111 -17.05 -9.16 16.66
CA GLN A 111 -17.64 -10.45 16.29
C GLN A 111 -18.35 -10.41 14.92
N PRO A 112 -19.20 -9.41 14.59
CA PRO A 112 -19.82 -9.34 13.27
C PRO A 112 -18.82 -9.24 12.11
N GLY A 113 -17.76 -8.44 12.26
CA GLY A 113 -16.69 -8.34 11.27
C GLY A 113 -15.92 -9.65 11.11
N PHE A 114 -15.59 -10.30 12.23
CA PHE A 114 -14.94 -11.61 12.23
C PHE A 114 -15.77 -12.66 11.49
N ASP A 115 -17.06 -12.76 11.80
CA ASP A 115 -18.00 -13.70 11.19
C ASP A 115 -18.17 -13.44 9.69
N PHE A 116 -18.24 -12.16 9.29
CA PHE A 116 -18.31 -11.77 7.89
C PHE A 116 -17.09 -12.28 7.10
N TRP A 117 -15.87 -12.02 7.59
CA TRP A 117 -14.66 -12.42 6.89
C TRP A 117 -14.46 -13.94 6.85
N GLN A 118 -14.85 -14.66 7.90
CA GLN A 118 -14.88 -16.12 7.87
C GLN A 118 -15.82 -16.64 6.78
N ASP A 119 -17.05 -16.13 6.70
CA ASP A 119 -17.99 -16.50 5.63
C ASP A 119 -17.42 -16.21 4.24
N GLN A 120 -16.75 -15.07 4.05
CA GLN A 120 -16.09 -14.77 2.77
C GLN A 120 -15.00 -15.81 2.44
N GLN A 121 -14.18 -16.21 3.42
CA GLN A 121 -13.17 -17.25 3.23
C GLN A 121 -13.78 -18.62 2.92
N GLU A 122 -14.86 -19.00 3.60
CA GLU A 122 -15.61 -20.23 3.32
C GLU A 122 -16.19 -20.24 1.90
N ASN A 123 -16.57 -19.07 1.38
CA ASN A 123 -17.03 -18.88 0.00
C ASN A 123 -15.89 -18.71 -1.02
N GLY A 124 -14.63 -18.94 -0.62
CA GLY A 124 -13.49 -19.03 -1.52
C GLY A 124 -12.64 -17.77 -1.64
N LEU A 125 -12.88 -16.75 -0.81
CA LEU A 125 -12.03 -15.57 -0.78
C LEU A 125 -10.61 -15.91 -0.34
N SER A 126 -9.61 -15.56 -1.16
CA SER A 126 -8.22 -15.83 -0.86
C SER A 126 -7.64 -14.84 0.16
N ARG A 127 -6.59 -15.26 0.87
CA ARG A 127 -5.86 -14.40 1.81
C ARG A 127 -5.26 -13.16 1.14
N SER A 128 -4.84 -13.26 -0.12
CA SER A 128 -4.39 -12.12 -0.91
C SER A 128 -5.49 -11.10 -1.17
N GLU A 129 -6.71 -11.56 -1.47
CA GLU A 129 -7.86 -10.65 -1.63
C GLU A 129 -8.25 -10.02 -0.29
N MET A 130 -8.21 -10.76 0.81
CA MET A 130 -8.43 -10.18 2.14
C MET A 130 -7.42 -9.08 2.46
N LEU A 131 -6.11 -9.34 2.29
CA LEU A 131 -5.09 -8.32 2.53
C LEU A 131 -5.33 -7.07 1.68
N GLN A 132 -5.68 -7.25 0.41
CA GLN A 132 -6.04 -6.14 -0.47
C GLN A 132 -7.29 -5.38 0.02
N TYR A 133 -8.35 -6.07 0.47
CA TYR A 133 -9.52 -5.40 1.00
C TYR A 133 -9.26 -4.65 2.30
N PHE A 134 -8.43 -5.20 3.18
CA PHE A 134 -8.02 -4.50 4.41
C PHE A 134 -7.15 -3.28 4.09
N SER A 135 -6.21 -3.39 3.13
CA SER A 135 -5.36 -2.27 2.74
C SER A 135 -6.18 -1.09 2.19
N GLU A 136 -7.28 -1.38 1.50
CA GLU A 136 -8.19 -0.40 0.89
C GLU A 136 -9.40 -0.04 1.76
N SER A 137 -9.43 -0.52 3.01
CA SER A 137 -10.44 -0.10 3.96
C SER A 137 -10.35 1.40 4.23
N GLN A 138 -11.48 2.06 4.46
CA GLN A 138 -11.52 3.50 4.79
C GLN A 138 -10.69 3.81 6.04
N GLU A 139 -10.63 2.87 6.99
CA GLU A 139 -9.82 2.96 8.19
C GLU A 139 -8.32 2.98 7.86
N ASN A 140 -7.83 2.08 7.00
CA ASN A 140 -6.43 2.08 6.61
C ASN A 140 -6.05 3.27 5.71
N ILE A 141 -6.93 3.67 4.78
CA ILE A 141 -6.76 4.88 3.97
C ILE A 141 -6.58 6.10 4.89
N ALA A 142 -7.43 6.25 5.90
CA ALA A 142 -7.33 7.36 6.85
C ALA A 142 -6.03 7.33 7.66
N LYS A 143 -5.52 6.16 8.03
CA LYS A 143 -4.22 6.01 8.72
C LYS A 143 -3.04 6.42 7.86
N VAL A 144 -3.08 6.09 6.58
CA VAL A 144 -1.99 6.37 5.64
C VAL A 144 -2.06 7.79 5.06
N ALA A 145 -3.22 8.44 5.08
CA ALA A 145 -3.46 9.74 4.43
C ALA A 145 -2.38 10.79 4.71
N ALA A 146 -2.00 10.98 5.99
CA ALA A 146 -0.99 11.96 6.36
C ALA A 146 0.41 11.63 5.81
N ALA A 147 0.73 10.36 5.58
CA ALA A 147 2.02 9.92 5.07
C ALA A 147 2.17 10.12 3.55
N VAL A 148 1.07 10.32 2.84
CA VAL A 148 1.04 10.44 1.37
C VAL A 148 0.52 11.79 0.87
N ASP A 149 0.11 12.70 1.78
CA ASP A 149 -0.51 13.99 1.46
C ASP A 149 0.37 14.88 0.55
N ASP A 150 1.69 14.87 0.78
CA ASP A 150 2.67 15.62 -0.02
C ASP A 150 3.11 14.89 -1.30
N GLY A 151 2.50 13.75 -1.59
CA GLY A 151 2.91 12.83 -2.65
C GLY A 151 3.87 11.74 -2.17
N ILE A 152 4.08 10.75 -3.03
CA ILE A 152 4.81 9.52 -2.71
C ILE A 152 6.07 9.45 -3.58
N TRP A 153 7.23 9.48 -2.93
CA TRP A 153 8.52 9.37 -3.62
C TRP A 153 8.88 7.91 -3.91
N TYR A 154 9.37 7.63 -5.11
CA TYR A 154 9.91 6.32 -5.48
C TYR A 154 11.03 6.43 -6.54
N VAL A 155 11.80 5.34 -6.71
CA VAL A 155 12.89 5.24 -7.70
C VAL A 155 12.75 4.06 -8.66
#